data_AF-A0A443YG78-F1
#
_entry.id   AF-A0A443YG78-F1
#
_cell.length_a   1.000
_cell.length_b   1.000
_cell.length_c   1.000
_cell.angle_alpha   90.00
_cell.angle_beta   90.00
_cell.angle_gamma   90.00
#
_symmetry.space_group_name_H-M   'P 1'
#
loop_
_entity.id
_entity.type
_entity.pdbx_description
1 polymer ?
#
loop_
_entity_poly.entity_id
_entity_poly.type
_entity_poly.pdbx_seq_one_letter_code
_entity_poly.pdbx_strand_id
1 'polypeptide(L)'
;MSGHLDYEINKELGECYLFMGELDKAEEYYKKAVSSNGVHPDPYIGLATVAVQRGELESAETMYKKAHKIEPSDKSLSGIGLIRMENGEKEEAHSLFVEAIKMNPENMVALFSLIRLGHELDRISETIPHLEAYLEIDPAKHEVRYSLAGCLACIEQMGAAVEQLEKILEMNPEHEGAREMLEQFQS
;
A
#
# COMPACT_ATOMS: atom_id res chain seq x y z
N MET A 1 -18.48 25.13 15.02
CA MET A 1 -19.18 24.02 14.33
C MET A 1 -19.04 24.08 12.81
N SER A 2 -18.95 25.25 12.16
CA SER A 2 -18.77 25.34 10.69
C SER A 2 -17.45 24.75 10.17
N GLY A 3 -16.30 25.10 10.79
CA GLY A 3 -14.99 24.68 10.28
C GLY A 3 -14.74 23.16 10.27
N HIS A 4 -15.37 22.39 11.18
CA HIS A 4 -15.26 20.93 11.18
C HIS A 4 -16.08 20.30 10.03
N LEU A 5 -17.29 20.79 9.81
CA LEU A 5 -18.11 20.33 8.68
C LEU A 5 -17.47 20.73 7.33
N ASP A 6 -16.92 21.94 7.25
CA ASP A 6 -16.19 22.40 6.07
C ASP A 6 -14.93 21.56 5.83
N TYR A 7 -14.22 21.14 6.89
CA TYR A 7 -13.09 20.21 6.77
C TYR A 7 -13.53 18.87 6.15
N GLU A 8 -14.53 18.21 6.73
CA GLU A 8 -14.96 16.88 6.27
C GLU A 8 -15.43 16.93 4.81
N ILE A 9 -16.26 17.91 4.45
CA ILE A 9 -16.78 18.05 3.08
C ILE A 9 -15.63 18.25 2.09
N ASN A 10 -14.67 19.13 2.40
CA ASN A 10 -13.55 19.38 1.51
C ASN A 10 -12.59 18.18 1.42
N LYS A 11 -12.39 17.44 2.52
CA LYS A 11 -11.60 16.18 2.51
C LYS A 11 -12.23 15.14 1.60
N GLU A 12 -13.53 14.87 1.79
CA GLU A 12 -14.29 13.89 1.00
C GLU A 12 -14.37 14.26 -0.48
N LEU A 13 -14.56 15.55 -0.80
CA LEU A 13 -14.51 16.02 -2.19
C LEU A 13 -13.12 15.82 -2.79
N GLY A 14 -12.06 16.10 -2.03
CA GLY A 14 -10.68 15.84 -2.44
C GLY A 14 -10.44 14.37 -2.80
N GLU A 15 -10.91 13.46 -1.94
CA GLU A 15 -10.84 12.00 -2.16
C GLU A 15 -11.62 11.57 -3.40
N CYS A 16 -12.83 12.11 -3.59
CA CYS A 16 -13.64 11.82 -4.77
C CYS A 16 -12.95 12.27 -6.08
N TYR A 17 -12.40 13.48 -6.11
CA TYR A 17 -11.68 13.97 -7.29
C TYR A 17 -10.38 13.20 -7.54
N LEU A 18 -9.68 12.80 -6.48
CA LEU A 18 -8.49 11.96 -6.61
C LEU A 18 -8.84 10.61 -7.25
N PHE A 19 -9.94 9.98 -6.81
CA PHE A 19 -10.42 8.72 -7.40
C PHE A 19 -10.83 8.88 -8.87
N MET A 20 -11.35 10.05 -9.26
CA MET A 20 -11.67 10.36 -10.66
C MET A 20 -10.44 10.75 -11.50
N GLY A 21 -9.25 10.86 -10.91
CA GLY A 21 -8.03 11.32 -11.60
C GLY A 21 -7.99 12.83 -11.87
N GLU A 22 -8.92 13.59 -11.29
CA GLU A 22 -9.04 15.04 -11.44
C GLU A 22 -8.12 15.75 -10.44
N LEU A 23 -6.81 15.62 -10.66
CA LEU A 23 -5.76 15.99 -9.68
C LEU A 23 -5.82 17.45 -9.24
N ASP A 24 -6.11 18.37 -10.16
CA ASP A 24 -6.19 19.81 -9.85
C ASP A 24 -7.32 20.11 -8.86
N LYS A 25 -8.48 19.47 -9.05
CA LYS A 25 -9.62 19.62 -8.14
C LYS A 25 -9.32 18.93 -6.82
N ALA A 26 -8.75 17.73 -6.84
CA ALA A 26 -8.36 17.02 -5.63
C ALA A 26 -7.45 17.89 -4.75
N GLU A 27 -6.42 18.49 -5.34
CA GLU A 27 -5.51 19.40 -4.66
C GLU A 27 -6.22 20.64 -4.09
N GLU A 28 -7.11 21.27 -4.87
CA GLU A 28 -7.88 22.43 -4.44
C GLU A 28 -8.69 22.12 -3.18
N TYR A 29 -9.41 20.99 -3.19
CA TYR A 29 -10.28 20.60 -2.08
C TYR A 29 -9.48 20.14 -0.86
N TYR A 30 -8.37 19.43 -1.03
CA TYR A 30 -7.49 19.14 0.11
C TYR A 30 -6.87 20.40 0.72
N LYS A 31 -6.46 21.39 -0.10
CA LYS A 31 -5.98 22.69 0.41
C LYS A 31 -7.05 23.45 1.20
N LYS A 32 -8.31 23.38 0.76
CA LYS A 32 -9.44 23.92 1.53
C LYS A 32 -9.62 23.18 2.86
N ALA A 33 -9.53 21.85 2.87
CA ALA A 33 -9.61 21.06 4.11
C ALA A 33 -8.48 21.42 5.10
N VAL A 34 -7.23 21.56 4.63
CA VAL A 34 -6.09 22.04 5.43
C VAL A 34 -6.38 23.42 6.04
N SER A 35 -7.01 24.32 5.28
CA SER A 35 -7.30 25.68 5.72
C SER A 35 -8.43 25.75 6.76
N SER A 36 -9.41 24.85 6.67
CA SER A 36 -10.57 24.79 7.58
C SER A 36 -10.23 24.13 8.92
N ASN A 37 -9.31 23.16 8.95
CA ASN A 37 -8.87 22.52 10.17
C ASN A 37 -7.51 21.80 10.01
N GLY A 38 -6.40 22.56 10.04
CA GLY A 38 -5.04 22.07 9.77
C GLY A 38 -4.42 21.13 10.82
N VAL A 39 -5.22 20.55 11.72
CA VAL A 39 -4.78 19.62 12.78
C VAL A 39 -4.94 18.15 12.42
N HIS A 40 -5.46 17.83 11.23
CA HIS A 40 -5.66 16.45 10.78
C HIS A 40 -4.63 16.05 9.71
N PRO A 41 -4.16 14.78 9.74
CA PRO A 41 -3.17 14.30 8.79
C PRO A 41 -3.74 14.03 7.39
N ASP A 42 -5.03 13.68 7.27
CA ASP A 42 -5.62 13.14 6.04
C ASP A 42 -5.50 14.06 4.81
N PRO A 43 -5.78 15.37 4.90
CA PRO A 43 -5.61 16.24 3.73
C PRO A 43 -4.17 16.36 3.27
N TYR A 44 -3.20 16.26 4.18
CA TYR A 44 -1.79 16.24 3.81
C TYR A 44 -1.42 14.93 3.12
N ILE A 45 -1.97 13.79 3.55
CA ILE A 45 -1.83 12.51 2.83
C ILE A 45 -2.44 12.60 1.43
N GLY A 46 -3.61 13.22 1.30
CA GLY A 46 -4.27 13.47 0.02
C GLY A 46 -3.41 14.33 -0.92
N LEU A 47 -2.89 15.46 -0.42
CA LEU A 47 -1.97 16.32 -1.17
C LEU A 47 -0.68 15.59 -1.56
N ALA A 48 -0.13 14.78 -0.66
CA ALA A 48 1.04 13.97 -0.96
C ALA A 48 0.77 12.98 -2.09
N THR A 49 -0.40 12.32 -2.05
CA THR A 49 -0.82 11.35 -3.07
C THR A 49 -1.02 12.03 -4.43
N VAL A 50 -1.62 13.22 -4.46
CA VAL A 50 -1.71 14.04 -5.69
C VAL A 50 -0.31 14.35 -6.24
N ALA A 51 0.61 14.79 -5.38
CA ALA A 51 1.98 15.10 -5.77
C ALA A 51 2.73 13.87 -6.32
N VAL A 52 2.56 12.69 -5.71
CA VAL A 52 3.10 11.42 -6.23
C VAL A 52 2.57 11.14 -7.64
N GLN A 53 1.26 11.27 -7.87
CA GLN A 53 0.67 11.02 -9.19
C GLN A 53 1.15 12.00 -10.28
N ARG A 54 1.64 13.17 -9.89
CA ARG A 54 2.29 14.14 -10.79
C ARG A 54 3.80 13.95 -10.94
N GLY A 55 4.41 13.01 -10.22
CA GLY A 55 5.86 12.81 -10.18
C GLY A 55 6.61 13.85 -9.33
N GLU A 56 5.90 14.63 -8.52
CA GLU A 56 6.46 15.69 -7.67
C GLU A 56 6.93 15.11 -6.32
N LEU A 57 7.92 14.23 -6.35
CA LEU A 57 8.33 13.42 -5.18
C LEU A 57 8.77 14.26 -3.97
N GLU A 58 9.49 15.38 -4.18
CA GLU A 58 9.91 16.27 -3.09
C GLU A 58 8.72 16.94 -2.38
N SER A 59 7.71 17.33 -3.16
CA SER A 59 6.47 17.92 -2.64
C SER A 59 5.69 16.89 -1.86
N ALA A 60 5.57 15.67 -2.40
CA ALA A 60 4.94 14.54 -1.74
C ALA A 60 5.62 14.22 -0.40
N GLU A 61 6.95 14.17 -0.36
CA GLU A 61 7.72 13.89 0.86
C GLU A 61 7.42 14.94 1.93
N THR A 62 7.39 16.21 1.54
CA THR A 62 7.07 17.32 2.44
C THR A 62 5.67 17.16 3.04
N MET A 63 4.68 16.75 2.23
CA MET A 63 3.31 16.56 2.70
C MET A 63 3.16 15.32 3.58
N TYR A 64 3.77 14.19 3.22
CA TYR A 64 3.75 13.00 4.08
C TYR A 64 4.44 13.25 5.42
N LYS A 65 5.60 13.93 5.44
CA LYS A 65 6.27 14.30 6.70
C LYS A 65 5.43 15.22 7.56
N LYS A 66 4.66 16.15 6.96
CA LYS A 66 3.70 16.99 7.70
C LYS A 66 2.59 16.13 8.32
N ALA A 67 1.98 15.24 7.53
CA ALA A 67 0.96 14.32 8.04
C ALA A 67 1.49 13.47 9.20
N HIS A 68 2.66 12.85 9.01
CA HIS A 68 3.31 12.01 10.02
C HIS A 68 3.64 12.77 11.32
N LYS A 69 4.03 14.05 11.22
CA LYS A 69 4.29 14.89 12.39
C LYS A 69 3.03 15.23 13.17
N ILE A 70 1.88 15.36 12.48
CA ILE A 70 0.59 15.58 13.12
C ILE A 70 0.18 14.30 13.84
N GLU A 71 0.14 13.19 13.11
CA GLU A 71 -0.18 11.87 13.63
C GLU A 71 0.47 10.81 12.74
N PRO A 72 1.39 9.99 13.28
CA PRO A 72 1.93 8.85 12.59
C PRO A 72 0.81 7.89 12.16
N SER A 73 0.85 7.45 10.91
CA SER A 73 -0.10 6.48 10.35
C SER A 73 0.59 5.55 9.36
N ASP A 74 0.00 4.39 9.12
CA ASP A 74 0.44 3.42 8.09
C ASP A 74 0.51 4.07 6.69
N LYS A 75 -0.47 4.92 6.35
CA LYS A 75 -0.49 5.69 5.10
C LYS A 75 0.67 6.67 4.98
N SER A 76 0.99 7.40 6.05
CA SER A 76 2.14 8.32 6.06
C SER A 76 3.48 7.58 5.96
N LEU A 77 3.62 6.45 6.68
CA LEU A 77 4.83 5.63 6.67
C LEU A 77 5.06 4.97 5.30
N SER A 78 4.02 4.36 4.73
CA SER A 78 4.09 3.79 3.38
C SER A 78 4.35 4.84 2.31
N GLY A 79 3.76 6.02 2.41
CA GLY A 79 4.06 7.15 1.51
C GLY A 79 5.52 7.61 1.54
N ILE A 80 6.09 7.77 2.74
CA ILE A 80 7.52 8.10 2.89
C ILE A 80 8.38 6.92 2.40
N GLY A 81 8.00 5.68 2.70
CA GLY A 81 8.69 4.48 2.27
C GLY A 81 8.77 4.36 0.74
N LEU A 82 7.69 4.68 0.03
CA LEU A 82 7.69 4.73 -1.43
C LEU A 82 8.72 5.73 -1.95
N ILE A 83 8.78 6.93 -1.37
CA ILE A 83 9.74 7.97 -1.78
C ILE A 83 11.18 7.52 -1.50
N ARG A 84 11.44 6.90 -0.33
CA ARG A 84 12.75 6.32 -0.02
C ARG A 84 13.16 5.26 -1.03
N MET A 85 12.23 4.38 -1.41
CA MET A 85 12.48 3.35 -2.41
C MET A 85 12.82 3.95 -3.79
N GLU A 86 12.09 4.98 -4.24
CA GLU A 86 12.37 5.67 -5.51
C GLU A 86 13.73 6.42 -5.47
N ASN A 87 14.15 6.91 -4.31
CA ASN A 87 15.47 7.51 -4.12
C ASN A 87 16.61 6.49 -4.00
N GLY A 88 16.31 5.18 -4.02
CA GLY A 88 17.28 4.10 -3.84
C GLY A 88 17.67 3.82 -2.39
N GLU A 89 17.00 4.45 -1.43
CA GLU A 89 17.19 4.29 0.03
C GLU A 89 16.42 3.03 0.52
N LYS A 90 16.77 1.86 -0.04
CA LYS A 90 15.98 0.62 0.05
C LYS A 90 15.81 0.08 1.47
N GLU A 91 16.86 0.15 2.29
CA GLU A 91 16.83 -0.34 3.68
C GLU A 91 15.93 0.53 4.58
N GLU A 92 15.94 1.84 4.36
CA GLU A 92 15.05 2.77 5.06
C GLU A 92 13.60 2.55 4.62
N ALA A 93 13.37 2.42 3.31
CA ALA A 93 12.06 2.09 2.75
C ALA A 93 11.50 0.80 3.35
N HIS A 94 12.30 -0.27 3.39
CA HIS A 94 11.91 -1.54 3.99
C HIS A 94 11.48 -1.37 5.45
N SER A 95 12.26 -0.63 6.25
CA SER A 95 11.95 -0.38 7.66
C SER A 95 10.61 0.36 7.82
N LEU A 96 10.37 1.39 7.00
CA LEU A 96 9.12 2.15 7.01
C LEU A 96 7.91 1.30 6.61
N PHE A 97 8.04 0.40 5.64
CA PHE A 97 6.95 -0.49 5.26
C PHE A 97 6.64 -1.53 6.34
N VAL A 98 7.66 -2.09 6.99
CA VAL A 98 7.46 -2.98 8.14
C VAL A 98 6.74 -2.25 9.28
N GLU A 99 7.09 -0.99 9.56
CA GLU A 99 6.37 -0.17 10.53
C GLU A 99 4.92 0.10 10.11
N ALA A 100 4.68 0.40 8.83
CA ALA A 100 3.33 0.59 8.30
C ALA A 100 2.45 -0.65 8.49
N ILE A 101 2.98 -1.85 8.18
CA ILE A 101 2.26 -3.13 8.35
C ILE A 101 2.02 -3.44 9.83
N LYS A 102 2.94 -3.09 10.73
CA LYS A 102 2.71 -3.22 12.18
C LYS A 102 1.56 -2.35 12.67
N MET A 103 1.37 -1.17 12.07
CA MET A 103 0.24 -0.30 12.39
C MET A 103 -1.07 -0.78 11.76
N ASN A 104 -1.00 -1.24 10.51
CA ASN A 104 -2.14 -1.75 9.76
C ASN A 104 -1.69 -2.93 8.88
N PRO A 105 -1.95 -4.17 9.29
CA PRO A 105 -1.60 -5.35 8.50
C PRO A 105 -2.23 -5.38 7.11
N GLU A 106 -3.36 -4.69 6.92
CA GLU A 106 -4.09 -4.64 5.64
C GLU A 106 -3.56 -3.57 4.67
N ASN A 107 -2.45 -2.90 4.98
CA ASN A 107 -1.85 -1.90 4.10
C ASN A 107 -1.19 -2.57 2.88
N MET A 108 -1.97 -2.75 1.82
CA MET A 108 -1.55 -3.38 0.55
C MET A 108 -0.37 -2.66 -0.12
N VAL A 109 -0.28 -1.33 0.02
CA VAL A 109 0.84 -0.55 -0.55
C VAL A 109 2.15 -0.96 0.13
N ALA A 110 2.18 -1.03 1.45
CA ALA A 110 3.35 -1.46 2.20
C ALA A 110 3.69 -2.93 1.93
N LEU A 111 2.68 -3.80 1.88
CA LEU A 111 2.85 -5.24 1.65
C LEU A 111 3.49 -5.54 0.29
N PHE A 112 2.95 -4.98 -0.80
CA PHE A 112 3.53 -5.18 -2.13
C PHE A 112 4.86 -4.47 -2.32
N SER A 113 5.08 -3.34 -1.65
CA SER A 113 6.39 -2.69 -1.67
C SER A 113 7.45 -3.52 -0.95
N LEU A 114 7.10 -4.23 0.14
CA LEU A 114 8.00 -5.19 0.77
C LEU A 114 8.29 -6.39 -0.12
N ILE A 115 7.32 -6.92 -0.86
CA ILE A 115 7.58 -8.00 -1.82
C ILE A 115 8.57 -7.53 -2.89
N ARG A 116 8.35 -6.34 -3.47
CA ARG A 116 9.27 -5.75 -4.46
C ARG A 116 10.68 -5.60 -3.89
N LEU A 117 10.82 -4.96 -2.72
CA LEU A 117 12.12 -4.80 -2.06
C LEU A 117 12.74 -6.14 -1.66
N GLY A 118 11.92 -7.10 -1.24
CA GLY A 118 12.36 -8.45 -0.91
C GLY A 118 13.02 -9.13 -2.10
N HIS A 119 12.49 -8.97 -3.32
CA HIS A 119 13.14 -9.49 -4.53
C HIS A 119 14.45 -8.77 -4.81
N GLU A 120 14.48 -7.45 -4.68
CA GLU A 120 15.66 -6.63 -4.96
C GLU A 120 16.80 -6.83 -3.95
N LEU A 121 16.46 -7.14 -2.70
CA LEU A 121 17.41 -7.32 -1.60
C LEU A 121 17.70 -8.79 -1.27
N ASP A 122 17.10 -9.74 -2.00
CA ASP A 122 17.16 -11.18 -1.73
C ASP A 122 16.66 -11.56 -0.31
N ARG A 123 15.58 -10.89 0.12
CA ARG A 123 14.95 -10.99 1.45
C ARG A 123 13.47 -11.38 1.37
N ILE A 124 13.05 -12.09 0.32
CA ILE A 124 11.66 -12.50 0.13
C ILE A 124 11.11 -13.32 1.30
N SER A 125 11.94 -14.14 1.94
CA SER A 125 11.56 -14.94 3.10
C SER A 125 11.05 -14.10 4.28
N GLU A 126 11.50 -12.85 4.42
CA GLU A 126 11.05 -11.93 5.48
C GLU A 126 9.64 -11.39 5.22
N THR A 127 9.16 -11.44 3.97
CA THR A 127 7.83 -10.91 3.58
C THR A 127 6.71 -11.90 3.84
N ILE A 128 7.01 -13.20 3.85
CA ILE A 128 6.03 -14.29 3.96
C ILE A 128 5.18 -14.19 5.24
N PRO A 129 5.76 -13.97 6.44
CA PRO A 129 4.96 -13.85 7.66
C PRO A 129 3.96 -12.68 7.62
N HIS A 130 4.27 -11.61 6.88
CA HIS A 130 3.36 -10.47 6.72
C HIS A 130 2.17 -10.80 5.82
N LEU A 131 2.40 -11.58 4.74
CA LEU A 131 1.36 -12.07 3.86
C LEU A 131 0.45 -13.08 4.56
N GLU A 132 1.02 -13.99 5.34
CA GLU A 132 0.28 -14.94 6.15
C GLU A 132 -0.60 -14.23 7.18
N ALA A 133 -0.05 -13.25 7.92
CA ALA A 133 -0.79 -12.45 8.88
C ALA A 133 -1.95 -11.65 8.24
N TYR A 134 -1.76 -11.12 7.03
CA TYR A 134 -2.86 -10.51 6.27
C TYR A 134 -3.98 -11.53 6.01
N LEU A 135 -3.62 -12.74 5.56
CA LEU A 135 -4.60 -13.78 5.21
C LEU A 135 -5.29 -14.42 6.43
N GLU A 136 -4.75 -14.27 7.63
CA GLU A 136 -5.47 -14.58 8.87
C GLU A 136 -6.64 -13.60 9.12
N ILE A 137 -6.50 -12.35 8.68
CA ILE A 137 -7.52 -11.30 8.81
C ILE A 137 -8.55 -11.40 7.68
N ASP A 138 -8.08 -11.48 6.43
CA ASP A 138 -8.92 -11.63 5.25
C ASP A 138 -8.49 -12.86 4.41
N PRO A 139 -9.01 -14.06 4.75
CA PRO A 139 -8.70 -15.29 4.03
C PRO A 139 -9.17 -15.30 2.57
N ALA A 140 -10.13 -14.44 2.20
CA ALA A 140 -10.72 -14.41 0.86
C ALA A 140 -9.92 -13.53 -0.13
N LYS A 141 -8.88 -12.83 0.33
CA LYS A 141 -8.07 -11.95 -0.51
C LYS A 141 -7.16 -12.73 -1.46
N HIS A 142 -7.70 -13.12 -2.61
CA HIS A 142 -6.96 -13.89 -3.62
C HIS A 142 -5.68 -13.21 -4.10
N GLU A 143 -5.65 -11.89 -4.20
CA GLU A 143 -4.47 -11.11 -4.63
C GLU A 143 -3.27 -11.31 -3.69
N VAL A 144 -3.52 -11.30 -2.37
CA VAL A 144 -2.50 -11.54 -1.36
C VAL A 144 -2.10 -13.01 -1.34
N ARG A 145 -3.07 -13.93 -1.47
CA ARG A 145 -2.80 -15.37 -1.56
C ARG A 145 -1.95 -15.73 -2.79
N TYR A 146 -2.19 -15.08 -3.92
CA TYR A 146 -1.42 -15.24 -5.14
C TYR A 146 0.01 -14.73 -4.98
N SER A 147 0.16 -13.57 -4.33
CA SER A 147 1.48 -13.00 -4.01
C SER A 147 2.26 -13.89 -3.04
N LEU A 148 1.59 -14.49 -2.04
CA LEU A 148 2.18 -15.48 -1.15
C LEU A 148 2.66 -16.72 -1.91
N ALA A 149 1.86 -17.25 -2.84
CA ALA A 149 2.27 -18.37 -3.68
C ALA A 149 3.55 -18.04 -4.49
N GLY A 150 3.61 -16.83 -5.08
CA GLY A 150 4.80 -16.34 -5.77
C GLY A 150 6.03 -16.24 -4.86
N CYS A 151 5.89 -15.65 -3.68
CA CYS A 151 6.97 -15.57 -2.69
C CYS A 151 7.48 -16.95 -2.25
N LEU A 152 6.56 -17.89 -1.98
CA LEU A 152 6.90 -19.26 -1.60
C LEU A 152 7.63 -20.01 -2.71
N ALA A 153 7.20 -19.84 -3.96
CA ALA A 153 7.88 -20.40 -5.12
C ALA A 153 9.31 -19.83 -5.27
N CYS A 154 9.50 -18.53 -5.04
CA CYS A 154 10.83 -17.91 -5.09
C CYS A 154 11.81 -18.46 -4.04
N ILE A 155 11.31 -18.93 -2.88
CA ILE A 155 12.14 -19.57 -1.86
C ILE A 155 12.13 -21.10 -1.94
N GLU A 156 11.80 -21.65 -3.12
CA GLU A 156 11.77 -23.08 -3.44
C GLU A 156 10.79 -23.92 -2.61
N GLN A 157 9.83 -23.29 -1.93
CA GLN A 157 8.77 -23.96 -1.18
C GLN A 157 7.57 -24.29 -2.08
N MET A 158 7.81 -25.07 -3.13
CA MET A 158 6.82 -25.37 -4.17
C MET A 158 5.54 -26.01 -3.63
N GLY A 159 5.65 -26.94 -2.67
CA GLY A 159 4.47 -27.59 -2.08
C GLY A 159 3.53 -26.61 -1.39
N ALA A 160 4.09 -25.65 -0.63
CA ALA A 160 3.31 -24.62 0.02
C ALA A 160 2.72 -23.62 -0.98
N ALA A 161 3.46 -23.29 -2.05
CA ALA A 161 2.97 -22.43 -3.13
C ALA A 161 1.75 -23.04 -3.84
N VAL A 162 1.81 -24.33 -4.20
CA VAL A 162 0.70 -25.09 -4.80
C VAL A 162 -0.53 -25.06 -3.89
N GLU A 163 -0.37 -25.32 -2.59
CA GLU A 163 -1.48 -25.27 -1.63
C GLU A 163 -2.20 -23.92 -1.63
N GLN A 164 -1.46 -22.81 -1.74
CA GLN A 164 -2.06 -21.48 -1.82
C GLN A 164 -2.81 -21.28 -3.14
N LEU A 165 -2.28 -21.74 -4.27
CA LEU A 165 -2.95 -21.64 -5.57
C LEU A 165 -4.22 -22.48 -5.63
N GLU A 166 -4.19 -23.70 -5.09
CA GLU A 166 -5.38 -24.57 -5.00
C GLU A 166 -6.49 -23.90 -4.20
N LYS A 167 -6.17 -23.28 -3.06
CA LYS A 167 -7.15 -22.49 -2.28
C LYS A 167 -7.75 -21.33 -3.08
N ILE A 168 -6.99 -20.66 -3.95
CA ILE A 168 -7.55 -19.63 -4.84
C ILE A 168 -8.58 -20.26 -5.78
N LEU A 169 -8.24 -21.40 -6.40
CA LEU A 169 -9.09 -22.08 -7.38
C LEU A 169 -10.33 -22.73 -6.75
N GLU A 170 -10.27 -23.14 -5.47
CA GLU A 170 -11.44 -23.60 -4.71
C GLU A 170 -12.49 -22.50 -4.53
N MET A 171 -12.03 -21.26 -4.28
CA MET A 171 -12.90 -20.10 -4.06
C MET A 171 -13.29 -19.40 -5.38
N ASN A 172 -12.39 -19.40 -6.36
CA ASN A 172 -12.58 -18.83 -7.69
C ASN A 172 -11.94 -19.72 -8.77
N PRO A 173 -12.71 -20.70 -9.29
CA PRO A 173 -12.21 -21.63 -10.31
C PRO A 173 -11.74 -20.97 -11.62
N GLU A 174 -12.22 -19.77 -11.92
CA GLU A 174 -11.91 -19.03 -13.15
C GLU A 174 -10.68 -18.12 -13.00
N HIS A 175 -9.92 -18.21 -11.88
CA HIS A 175 -8.74 -17.38 -11.67
C HIS A 175 -7.57 -17.81 -12.58
N GLU A 176 -7.50 -17.23 -13.79
CA GLU A 176 -6.53 -17.56 -14.84
C GLU A 176 -5.08 -17.60 -14.34
N GLY A 177 -4.60 -16.54 -13.67
CA GLY A 177 -3.21 -16.48 -13.22
C GLY A 177 -2.81 -17.56 -12.20
N ALA A 178 -3.77 -18.08 -11.43
CA ALA A 178 -3.50 -19.13 -10.45
C ALA A 178 -3.41 -20.50 -11.13
N ARG A 179 -4.28 -20.74 -12.11
CA ARG A 179 -4.24 -21.93 -12.95
C ARG A 179 -2.95 -22.01 -13.78
N GLU A 180 -2.56 -20.91 -14.43
CA GLU A 180 -1.32 -20.86 -15.21
C GLU A 180 -0.08 -21.12 -14.35
N MET A 181 0.02 -20.51 -13.16
CA MET A 181 1.14 -20.73 -12.25
C MET A 181 1.17 -22.17 -11.73
N LEU A 182 0.00 -22.76 -11.45
CA LEU A 182 -0.09 -24.15 -11.01
C LEU A 182 0.33 -25.13 -12.11
N GLU A 183 -0.07 -24.90 -13.35
CA GLU A 183 0.35 -25.69 -14.51
C GLU A 183 1.88 -25.64 -14.70
N GLN A 184 2.50 -24.48 -14.51
CA GLN A 184 3.96 -24.32 -14.58
C GLN A 184 4.71 -25.09 -13.49
N PHE A 185 4.13 -25.25 -12.30
CA PHE A 185 4.76 -26.03 -11.22
C PHE A 185 4.64 -27.55 -11.42
N GLN A 186 3.76 -28.00 -12.31
CA GLN A 186 3.51 -29.41 -12.60
C GLN A 186 4.20 -29.93 -13.87
N SER A 187 4.74 -29.02 -14.70
CA SER A 187 5.49 -29.33 -15.93
C SER A 187 6.97 -29.58 -15.67
#